data_AF-A0A961YNT8-F1
#
_entry.id   AF-A0A961YNT8-F1
#
_cell.length_a   1.000
_cell.length_b   1.000
_cell.length_c   1.000
_cell.angle_alpha   90.00
_cell.angle_beta   90.00
_cell.angle_gamma   90.00
#
_symmetry.space_group_name_H-M   'P 1'
#
loop_
_entity.id
_entity.type
_entity.pdbx_description
1 polymer ?
#
loop_
_entity_poly.entity_id
_entity_poly.type
_entity_poly.pdbx_seq_one_letter_code
_entity_poly.pdbx_strand_id
1 'polypeptide(L)'
;PLLHTWSLGLEEQFYLVWPLALVLLLPRSRAMAFVVLGGLAVASLAAAEIIVRQHPAAAFFLLPFRAFEFIVGGLIAAGAIRVPAITRHRAVSIVLALAAMAGSMAIMDGGDPMPGLLSLVPVIGAALLILSCQERPLAPFPGLPVVRHLAQVSYSLYLVHW
;
A
#
# COMPACT_ATOMS: atom_id res chain seq x y z
N PRO A 1 5.56 24.33 -6.53
CA PRO A 1 6.94 24.06 -7.00
C PRO A 1 7.46 22.64 -6.71
N LEU A 2 7.07 21.98 -5.61
CA LEU A 2 7.54 20.62 -5.25
C LEU A 2 6.44 19.55 -5.31
N LEU A 3 5.29 19.84 -5.94
CA LEU A 3 4.15 18.92 -5.95
C LEU A 3 4.49 17.57 -6.58
N HIS A 4 5.43 17.49 -7.54
CA HIS A 4 5.91 16.22 -8.12
C HIS A 4 6.60 15.29 -7.11
N THR A 5 7.05 15.80 -5.95
CA THR A 5 7.68 15.01 -4.88
C THR A 5 6.70 14.56 -3.80
N TRP A 6 5.39 14.80 -3.97
CA TRP A 6 4.40 14.52 -2.93
C TRP A 6 4.42 13.06 -2.45
N SER A 7 4.52 12.11 -3.38
CA SER A 7 4.55 10.67 -3.08
C SER A 7 5.77 10.31 -2.24
N LEU A 8 6.94 10.83 -2.61
CA LEU A 8 8.18 10.68 -1.84
C LEU A 8 8.06 11.29 -0.44
N GLY A 9 7.46 12.48 -0.32
CA GLY A 9 7.24 13.11 0.98
C GLY A 9 6.36 12.27 1.91
N LEU A 10 5.35 11.57 1.37
CA LEU A 10 4.53 10.63 2.16
C LEU A 10 5.32 9.39 2.58
N GLU A 11 6.13 8.84 1.67
CA GLU A 11 6.99 7.69 1.95
C GLU A 11 8.00 8.00 3.08
N GLU A 12 8.71 9.13 3.00
CA GLU A 12 9.66 9.56 4.03
C GLU A 12 8.99 9.74 5.39
N GLN A 13 7.81 10.38 5.43
CA GLN A 13 7.05 10.52 6.67
C GLN A 13 6.67 9.15 7.25
N PHE A 14 6.20 8.21 6.42
CA PHE A 14 5.89 6.86 6.86
C PHE A 14 7.14 6.12 7.36
N TYR A 15 8.27 6.21 6.66
CA TYR A 15 9.52 5.57 7.06
C TYR A 15 10.11 6.14 8.35
N LEU A 16 9.78 7.38 8.71
CA LEU A 16 10.11 7.94 10.03
C LEU A 16 9.14 7.45 11.12
N VAL A 17 7.83 7.50 10.86
CA VAL A 17 6.80 7.16 11.86
C VAL A 17 6.73 5.65 12.14
N TRP A 18 6.90 4.81 11.12
CA TRP A 18 6.69 3.37 11.22
C TRP A 18 7.68 2.67 12.17
N PRO A 19 9.01 2.85 12.09
CA PRO A 19 9.94 2.26 13.04
C PRO A 19 9.68 2.73 14.48
N LEU A 20 9.35 4.01 14.65
CA LEU A 20 9.00 4.56 15.96
C LEU A 20 7.75 3.88 16.54
N ALA A 21 6.69 3.72 15.74
CA ALA A 21 5.48 3.01 16.15
C ALA A 21 5.79 1.57 16.57
N LEU A 22 6.62 0.84 15.81
CA LEU A 22 7.03 -0.52 16.14
C LEU A 22 7.83 -0.58 17.45
N VAL A 23 8.81 0.31 17.65
CA VAL A 23 9.62 0.37 18.87
C VAL A 23 8.77 0.69 20.10
N LEU A 24 7.73 1.53 19.96
CA LEU A 24 6.86 1.90 21.08
C LEU A 24 5.81 0.82 21.41
N LEU A 25 5.31 0.10 20.41
CA LEU A 25 4.18 -0.81 20.57
C LEU A 25 4.58 -2.28 20.73
N LEU A 26 5.57 -2.77 19.96
CA LEU A 26 5.95 -4.19 19.99
C LEU A 26 6.45 -4.69 21.35
N PRO A 27 7.26 -3.93 22.14
CA PRO A 27 7.72 -4.39 23.45
C PRO A 27 6.59 -4.57 24.46
N ARG A 28 5.46 -3.88 24.29
CA ARG A 28 4.30 -4.00 25.18
C ARG A 28 3.52 -5.28 24.91
N SER A 29 3.12 -5.48 23.65
CA SER A 29 2.48 -6.70 23.19
C SER A 29 2.36 -6.66 21.69
N ARG A 30 2.76 -7.75 21.03
CA ARG A 30 2.63 -7.90 19.58
C ARG A 30 1.16 -7.84 19.13
N ALA A 31 0.26 -8.46 19.89
CA ALA A 31 -1.17 -8.42 19.60
C ALA A 31 -1.73 -6.99 19.72
N MET A 32 -1.39 -6.29 20.81
CA MET A 32 -1.81 -4.90 21.02
C MET A 32 -1.28 -3.99 19.90
N ALA A 33 0.00 -4.13 19.52
CA ALA A 33 0.59 -3.35 18.44
C ALA A 33 -0.19 -3.49 17.13
N PHE A 34 -0.53 -4.73 16.76
CA PHE A 34 -1.28 -5.01 15.53
C PHE A 34 -2.73 -4.53 15.59
N VAL A 35 -3.38 -4.62 16.75
CA VAL A 35 -4.73 -4.05 16.95
C VAL A 35 -4.71 -2.53 16.82
N VAL A 36 -3.74 -1.86 17.43
CA VAL A 36 -3.60 -0.39 17.36
C VAL A 36 -3.32 0.05 15.93
N LEU A 37 -2.34 -0.57 15.26
CA LEU A 37 -1.99 -0.25 13.88
C LEU A 37 -3.14 -0.56 12.91
N GLY A 38 -3.84 -1.69 13.10
CA GLY A 38 -5.04 -2.03 12.33
C GLY A 38 -6.16 -1.02 12.54
N GLY A 39 -6.38 -0.58 13.78
CA GLY A 39 -7.33 0.49 14.11
C GLY A 39 -6.96 1.81 13.44
N LEU A 40 -5.68 2.18 13.41
CA LEU A 40 -5.19 3.37 12.70
C LEU A 40 -5.39 3.28 11.19
N ALA A 41 -5.22 2.10 10.59
CA ALA A 41 -5.52 1.90 9.17
C ALA A 41 -7.02 2.09 8.88
N VAL A 42 -7.91 1.53 9.70
CA VAL A 42 -9.35 1.71 9.54
C VAL A 42 -9.75 3.17 9.74
N ALA A 43 -9.19 3.84 10.76
CA ALA A 43 -9.44 5.26 11.01
C ALA A 43 -8.94 6.14 9.85
N SER A 44 -7.77 5.83 9.28
CA SER A 44 -7.21 6.52 8.12
C SER A 44 -8.11 6.38 6.89
N LEU A 45 -8.61 5.17 6.59
CA LEU A 45 -9.54 4.94 5.48
C LEU A 45 -10.88 5.67 5.70
N ALA A 46 -11.43 5.60 6.91
CA ALA A 46 -12.68 6.30 7.23
C ALA A 46 -12.52 7.82 7.08
N ALA A 47 -11.40 8.37 7.57
CA ALA A 47 -11.09 9.79 7.41
C ALA A 47 -10.92 10.16 5.92
N ALA A 48 -10.29 9.31 5.12
CA ALA A 48 -10.15 9.50 3.68
C ALA A 48 -11.52 9.62 3.00
N GLU A 49 -12.41 8.65 3.23
CA GLU A 49 -13.75 8.62 2.63
C GLU A 49 -14.61 9.84 3.02
N ILE A 50 -14.47 10.33 4.26
CA ILE A 50 -15.20 11.52 4.73
C ILE A 50 -14.66 12.81 4.08
N ILE A 51 -13.34 12.95 4.00
CA ILE A 51 -12.69 14.19 3.60
C ILE A 51 -12.55 14.33 2.08
N VAL A 52 -12.52 13.24 1.34
CA VAL A 52 -12.25 13.25 -0.12
C VAL A 52 -13.23 14.12 -0.92
N ARG A 53 -14.48 14.26 -0.47
CA ARG A 53 -15.47 15.14 -1.12
C ARG A 53 -15.44 16.59 -0.64
N GLN A 54 -14.95 16.84 0.57
CA GLN A 54 -14.93 18.18 1.18
C GLN A 54 -13.63 18.92 0.84
N HIS A 55 -12.51 18.21 0.95
CA HIS A 55 -11.17 18.73 0.72
C HIS A 55 -10.35 17.71 -0.09
N PRO A 56 -10.66 17.54 -1.40
CA PRO A 56 -10.02 16.52 -2.25
C PRO A 56 -8.50 16.65 -2.30
N ALA A 57 -7.97 17.88 -2.38
CA ALA A 57 -6.53 18.10 -2.34
C ALA A 57 -5.89 17.64 -1.01
N ALA A 58 -6.55 17.89 0.12
CA ALA A 58 -6.05 17.45 1.42
C ALA A 58 -6.07 15.92 1.54
N ALA A 59 -7.17 15.28 1.12
CA ALA A 59 -7.29 13.83 1.08
C ALA A 59 -6.18 13.18 0.23
N PHE A 60 -5.88 13.79 -0.93
CA PHE A 60 -4.88 13.28 -1.86
C PHE A 60 -3.43 13.47 -1.38
N PHE A 61 -3.09 14.64 -0.82
CA PHE A 61 -1.69 14.97 -0.54
C PHE A 61 -1.24 14.71 0.91
N LEU A 62 -2.16 14.50 1.87
CA LEU A 62 -1.79 14.36 3.28
C LEU A 62 -1.78 12.90 3.75
N LEU A 63 -0.72 12.55 4.49
CA LEU A 63 -0.50 11.20 5.01
C LEU A 63 -1.68 10.61 5.80
N PRO A 64 -2.39 11.34 6.68
CA PRO A 64 -3.46 10.75 7.49
C PRO A 64 -4.55 10.06 6.68
N PHE A 65 -4.81 10.50 5.44
CA PHE A 65 -5.82 9.93 4.56
C PHE A 65 -5.27 8.85 3.62
N ARG A 66 -3.95 8.63 3.64
CA ARG A 66 -3.24 7.63 2.82
C ARG A 66 -2.55 6.55 3.65
N ALA A 67 -2.43 6.79 4.96
CA ALA A 67 -1.69 5.94 5.87
C ALA A 67 -2.18 4.48 5.88
N PHE A 68 -3.48 4.24 5.67
CA PHE A 68 -4.02 2.88 5.61
C PHE A 68 -3.31 1.99 4.59
N GLU A 69 -2.91 2.54 3.43
CA GLU A 69 -2.23 1.79 2.37
C GLU A 69 -0.86 1.29 2.83
N PHE A 70 -0.09 2.21 3.43
CA PHE A 70 1.23 1.91 3.98
C PHE A 70 1.15 0.99 5.20
N ILE A 71 0.17 1.21 6.10
CA ILE A 71 -0.02 0.39 7.30
C ILE A 71 -0.40 -1.05 6.90
N VAL A 72 -1.25 -1.25 5.90
CA VAL A 72 -1.58 -2.60 5.40
C VAL A 72 -0.31 -3.32 4.92
N GLY A 73 0.50 -2.67 4.07
CA GLY A 73 1.77 -3.23 3.63
C GLY A 73 2.73 -3.51 4.79
N GLY A 74 2.85 -2.56 5.73
CA GLY A 74 3.68 -2.67 6.91
C GLY A 74 3.27 -3.81 7.84
N LEU A 75 1.96 -4.01 8.06
CA LEU A 75 1.43 -5.11 8.87
C LEU A 75 1.73 -6.48 8.23
N ILE A 76 1.60 -6.59 6.91
CA ILE A 76 1.98 -7.80 6.18
C ILE A 76 3.49 -8.05 6.33
N ALA A 77 4.32 -7.02 6.14
CA ALA A 77 5.77 -7.11 6.26
C ALA A 77 6.23 -7.45 7.69
N ALA A 78 5.57 -6.91 8.71
CA ALA A 78 5.82 -7.22 10.12
C ALA A 78 5.31 -8.63 10.51
N GLY A 79 4.71 -9.37 9.58
CA GLY A 79 4.17 -10.71 9.82
C GLY A 79 2.95 -10.73 10.73
N ALA A 80 2.22 -9.60 10.84
CA ALA A 80 0.95 -9.52 11.54
C ALA A 80 -0.16 -10.26 10.80
N ILE A 81 -0.10 -10.23 9.47
CA ILE A 81 -1.09 -10.82 8.59
C ILE A 81 -0.46 -12.05 7.91
N ARG A 82 -1.05 -13.21 8.20
CA ARG A 82 -0.72 -14.49 7.56
C ARG A 82 -2.00 -15.18 7.16
N VAL A 83 -2.09 -15.57 5.90
CA VAL A 83 -3.26 -16.25 5.35
C VAL A 83 -2.77 -17.49 4.61
N PRO A 84 -2.74 -18.66 5.26
CA PRO A 84 -2.20 -19.88 4.65
C PRO A 84 -2.86 -20.29 3.33
N ALA A 85 -4.14 -19.93 3.14
CA ALA A 85 -4.84 -20.18 1.88
C ALA A 85 -4.21 -19.42 0.69
N ILE A 86 -3.68 -18.21 0.92
CA ILE A 86 -3.04 -17.39 -0.13
C ILE A 86 -1.72 -18.03 -0.56
N THR A 87 -0.91 -18.51 0.39
CA THR A 87 0.35 -19.20 0.07
C THR A 87 0.11 -20.59 -0.53
N ARG A 88 -0.92 -21.31 -0.07
CA ARG A 88 -1.35 -22.59 -0.63
C ARG A 88 -1.83 -22.46 -2.08
N HIS A 89 -2.63 -21.44 -2.39
CA HIS A 89 -3.17 -21.17 -3.72
C HIS A 89 -2.43 -20.01 -4.39
N ARG A 90 -1.10 -20.04 -4.32
CA ARG A 90 -0.23 -18.95 -4.75
C ARG A 90 -0.46 -18.49 -6.19
N ALA A 91 -0.49 -19.41 -7.15
CA ALA A 91 -0.66 -19.06 -8.56
C ALA A 91 -1.98 -18.29 -8.81
N VAL A 92 -3.08 -18.77 -8.23
CA VAL A 92 -4.39 -18.11 -8.30
C VAL A 92 -4.33 -16.74 -7.61
N SER A 93 -3.70 -16.66 -6.45
CA SER A 93 -3.55 -15.40 -5.70
C SER A 93 -2.77 -14.35 -6.48
N ILE A 94 -1.69 -14.73 -7.17
CA ILE A 94 -0.92 -13.82 -8.03
C ILE A 94 -1.77 -13.32 -9.20
N VAL A 95 -2.50 -14.22 -9.88
CA VAL A 95 -3.37 -13.84 -11.00
C VAL A 95 -4.45 -12.86 -10.53
N LEU A 96 -5.10 -13.15 -9.40
CA LEU A 96 -6.11 -12.27 -8.81
C LEU A 96 -5.52 -10.92 -8.37
N ALA A 97 -4.31 -10.92 -7.80
CA ALA A 97 -3.61 -9.70 -7.41
C ALA A 97 -3.32 -8.80 -8.61
N LEU A 98 -2.74 -9.38 -9.67
CA LEU A 98 -2.44 -8.67 -10.91
C LEU A 98 -3.73 -8.20 -11.61
N ALA A 99 -4.78 -9.03 -11.60
CA ALA A 99 -6.08 -8.67 -12.16
C ALA A 99 -6.74 -7.52 -11.38
N ALA A 100 -6.64 -7.50 -10.04
CA ALA A 100 -7.13 -6.39 -9.23
C ALA A 100 -6.36 -5.10 -9.50
N MET A 101 -5.03 -5.17 -9.59
CA MET A 101 -4.18 -4.01 -9.90
C MET A 101 -4.42 -3.49 -11.32
N ALA A 102 -4.44 -4.36 -12.33
CA ALA A 102 -4.72 -3.96 -13.71
C ALA A 102 -6.18 -3.50 -13.89
N GLY A 103 -7.13 -4.20 -13.26
CA GLY A 103 -8.54 -3.84 -13.28
C GLY A 103 -8.83 -2.49 -12.61
N SER A 104 -8.04 -2.11 -11.60
CA SER A 104 -8.14 -0.79 -10.99
C SER A 104 -7.94 0.34 -12.01
N MET A 105 -7.07 0.13 -13.01
CA MET A 105 -6.84 1.10 -14.09
C MET A 105 -8.04 1.25 -15.04
N ALA A 106 -8.93 0.26 -15.09
CA ALA A 106 -10.13 0.29 -15.92
C ALA A 106 -11.38 0.76 -15.18
N ILE A 107 -11.37 0.67 -13.84
CA ILE A 107 -12.50 1.02 -12.98
C ILE A 107 -12.39 2.47 -12.50
N MET A 108 -11.18 3.00 -12.39
CA MET A 108 -10.89 4.30 -11.77
C MET A 108 -10.58 5.34 -12.84
N ASP A 109 -11.33 6.43 -12.84
CA ASP A 109 -11.19 7.57 -13.74
C ASP A 109 -10.66 8.82 -13.01
N GLY A 110 -10.20 9.81 -13.76
CA GLY A 110 -9.64 11.06 -13.21
C GLY A 110 -10.63 11.91 -12.40
N GLY A 111 -11.93 11.61 -12.47
CA GLY A 111 -12.97 12.27 -11.68
C GLY A 111 -13.34 11.56 -10.38
N ASP A 112 -12.81 10.36 -10.13
CA ASP A 112 -13.19 9.59 -8.96
C ASP A 112 -12.60 10.17 -7.66
N PRO A 113 -13.36 10.20 -6.56
CA PRO A 113 -12.84 10.65 -5.27
C PRO A 113 -11.70 9.72 -4.81
N MET A 114 -10.49 10.26 -4.74
CA MET A 114 -9.28 9.54 -4.34
C MET A 114 -8.51 10.29 -3.25
N PRO A 115 -8.00 9.61 -2.20
CA PRO A 115 -8.22 8.20 -1.84
C PRO A 115 -9.57 7.96 -1.16
N GLY A 116 -10.04 6.72 -1.20
CA GLY A 116 -11.30 6.30 -0.59
C GLY A 116 -11.51 4.79 -0.71
N LEU A 117 -12.75 4.33 -0.65
CA LEU A 117 -13.07 2.89 -0.76
C LEU A 117 -12.60 2.28 -2.08
N LEU A 118 -12.63 3.03 -3.18
CA LEU A 118 -12.12 2.56 -4.49
C LEU A 118 -10.63 2.23 -4.43
N SER A 119 -9.85 2.96 -3.62
CA SER A 119 -8.42 2.71 -3.44
C SER A 119 -8.14 1.35 -2.77
N LEU A 120 -9.14 0.71 -2.13
CA LEU A 120 -8.97 -0.63 -1.59
C LEU A 120 -8.73 -1.68 -2.68
N VAL A 121 -9.22 -1.48 -3.91
CA VAL A 121 -9.04 -2.44 -5.01
C VAL A 121 -7.54 -2.65 -5.30
N PRO A 122 -6.74 -1.61 -5.63
CA PRO A 122 -5.31 -1.77 -5.83
C PRO A 122 -4.56 -2.14 -4.54
N VAL A 123 -5.02 -1.67 -3.36
CA VAL A 123 -4.38 -2.01 -2.06
C VAL A 123 -4.53 -3.50 -1.72
N ILE A 124 -5.71 -4.08 -1.93
CA ILE A 124 -5.96 -5.51 -1.74
C ILE A 124 -5.17 -6.31 -2.79
N GLY A 125 -5.10 -5.83 -4.04
CA GLY A 125 -4.26 -6.43 -5.07
C GLY A 125 -2.79 -6.50 -4.65
N ALA A 126 -2.22 -5.38 -4.20
CA ALA A 126 -0.86 -5.31 -3.69
C ALA A 126 -0.66 -6.20 -2.45
N ALA A 127 -1.58 -6.16 -1.49
CA ALA A 127 -1.54 -6.99 -0.29
C ALA A 127 -1.54 -8.49 -0.63
N LEU A 128 -2.42 -8.91 -1.55
CA LEU A 128 -2.52 -10.28 -2.02
C LEU A 128 -1.23 -10.72 -2.72
N LEU A 129 -0.62 -9.85 -3.53
CA LEU A 129 0.66 -10.12 -4.17
C LEU A 129 1.76 -10.33 -3.13
N ILE A 130 1.89 -9.43 -2.15
CA ILE A 130 2.90 -9.52 -1.09
C ILE A 130 2.69 -10.81 -0.27
N LEU A 131 1.44 -11.09 0.14
CA LEU A 131 1.09 -12.30 0.90
C LEU A 131 1.42 -13.59 0.12
N SER A 132 1.19 -13.62 -1.19
CA SER A 132 1.52 -14.76 -2.05
C SER A 132 3.02 -15.05 -2.15
N CYS A 133 3.86 -14.10 -1.73
CA CYS A 133 5.31 -14.18 -1.79
C CYS A 133 5.99 -14.44 -0.45
N GLN A 134 5.24 -14.49 0.66
CA GLN A 134 5.81 -14.57 2.01
C GLN A 134 6.74 -15.78 2.22
N GLU A 135 6.40 -16.93 1.64
CA GLU A 135 7.19 -18.16 1.80
C GLU A 135 8.20 -18.38 0.66
N ARG A 136 7.93 -17.82 -0.52
CA ARG A 136 8.74 -18.02 -1.72
C ARG A 136 8.70 -16.75 -2.58
N PRO A 137 9.85 -16.21 -3.00
CA PRO A 137 9.87 -15.05 -3.90
C PRO A 137 9.27 -15.40 -5.27
N LEU A 138 8.81 -14.40 -6.02
CA LEU A 138 8.24 -14.52 -7.38
C LEU A 138 9.28 -14.88 -8.46
N ALA A 139 10.37 -15.57 -8.13
CA ALA A 139 11.37 -15.95 -9.11
C ALA A 139 10.76 -16.82 -10.24
N PRO A 140 11.04 -16.54 -11.53
CA PRO A 140 12.03 -15.58 -12.04
C PRO A 140 11.49 -14.16 -12.34
N PHE A 141 10.21 -13.84 -12.08
CA PHE A 141 9.56 -12.61 -12.59
C PHE A 141 10.21 -11.29 -12.12
N PRO A 142 10.55 -11.06 -10.84
CA PRO A 142 11.37 -9.93 -10.39
C PRO A 142 12.85 -10.07 -10.79
N GLY A 143 13.28 -11.27 -11.17
CA GLY A 143 14.64 -11.58 -11.62
C GLY A 143 14.87 -11.31 -13.11
N LEU A 144 13.80 -11.04 -13.89
CA LEU A 144 13.93 -10.63 -15.28
C LEU A 144 14.62 -9.26 -15.33
N PRO A 145 15.72 -9.12 -16.10
CA PRO A 145 16.49 -7.87 -16.15
C PRO A 145 15.64 -6.66 -16.51
N VAL A 146 14.66 -6.83 -17.41
CA VAL A 146 13.74 -5.80 -17.86
C VAL A 146 12.82 -5.33 -16.74
N VAL A 147 12.18 -6.27 -16.02
CA VAL A 147 11.27 -5.93 -14.91
C VAL A 147 12.03 -5.21 -13.80
N ARG A 148 13.23 -5.69 -13.46
CA ARG A 148 14.10 -5.05 -12.47
C ARG A 148 14.52 -3.65 -12.89
N HIS A 149 14.93 -3.47 -14.16
CA HIS A 149 15.31 -2.17 -14.68
C HIS A 149 14.15 -1.17 -14.62
N LEU A 150 12.96 -1.57 -15.12
CA LEU A 150 11.75 -0.74 -15.04
C LEU A 150 11.39 -0.38 -13.59
N ALA A 151 11.51 -1.33 -12.65
CA ALA A 151 11.28 -1.04 -11.24
C ALA A 151 12.27 0.00 -10.70
N GLN A 152 13.56 -0.11 -11.04
CA GLN A 152 14.60 0.82 -10.60
C GLN A 152 14.42 2.24 -11.14
N VAL A 153 13.92 2.38 -12.38
CA VAL A 153 13.70 3.70 -13.00
C VAL A 153 12.28 4.24 -12.79
N SER A 154 11.37 3.46 -12.20
CA SER A 154 9.94 3.79 -12.10
C SER A 154 9.68 5.17 -11.49
N TYR A 155 10.36 5.51 -10.40
CA TYR A 155 10.22 6.82 -9.75
C TYR A 155 10.78 7.96 -10.62
N SER A 156 11.95 7.76 -11.24
CA SER A 156 12.52 8.75 -12.16
C SER A 156 11.63 8.97 -13.39
N LEU A 157 11.05 7.91 -13.94
CA LEU A 157 10.08 7.99 -15.04
C LEU A 157 8.83 8.77 -14.62
N TYR A 158 8.32 8.52 -13.42
CA TYR A 158 7.20 9.27 -12.84
C TYR A 158 7.51 10.77 -12.74
N LEU A 159 8.70 11.15 -12.26
CA LEU A 159 9.10 12.55 -12.14
C LEU A 159 9.20 13.28 -13.49
N VAL A 160 9.59 12.59 -14.56
CA VAL A 160 9.68 13.17 -15.91
C VAL A 160 8.30 13.37 -16.54
N HIS A 161 7.35 12.48 -16.23
CA HIS A 161 6.00 12.54 -16.78
C HIS A 161 5.09 13.56 -16.06
N TRP A 162 5.39 13.90 -14.81
CA TRP A 162 4.58 14.80 -13.99
C TRP A 162 4.60 16.26 -14.46
#